data_AF-A0A3N0A8Q0-F1
#
_entry.id   AF-A0A3N0A8Q0-F1
#
_cell.length_a   1.000
_cell.length_b   1.000
_cell.length_c   1.000
_cell.angle_alpha   90.00
_cell.angle_beta   90.00
_cell.angle_gamma   90.00
#
_symmetry.space_group_name_H-M   'P 1'
#
loop_
_entity.id
_entity.type
_entity.pdbx_description
1 polymer ?
#
loop_
_entity_poly.entity_id
_entity_poly.type
_entity_poly.pdbx_seq_one_letter_code
_entity_poly.pdbx_strand_id
1 'polypeptide(L)'
;MGSQAMAQALLLAVVITASGLATFLPDTHGEPAETESLYVSSDVFGGPMVLEIILRDDLVSDVTEPKVTFDGSVLRMTQGTDGHWYAYVADTNMARIIDDATKIAGTGMDFGVECNDPGFLKGSFDSTAVFTSGRTCDSSTDPGFMQMIRAAKTPADGATLGNNGLLDADHWPFIQTFEMSADYPMSIIRGVSDIIVRFTTFDDRAALELDRESYPRNSDVHMTVRDMLLNVDPTSEDLWTFDVDGGEIYRRLFDGAGNLVDAGGKNLDPGQIYHYGGLLSGSNEIYNTISADSPYKNVISAVDNSLQDSTQVPTIGGSLVTIRETAQNSGVFTNTDRFNAANLHTGDINGTHKFTISYQDSQDRYVRLVASGVLGDDSVPFQKVKISNPRLADASGGEIGVISVGQQILVTSIISAYAGLDQNFAYIVRIQDGDDSTIHLGWLAGRLAGGQSFEPAQSWTPLEPGTYTATVFLWESIDNPAALSTPKSIVFTVS
;
A
#
# COMPACT_ATOMS: atom_id res chain seq x y z
N MET A 1 -50.90 18.32 39.63
CA MET A 1 -50.68 17.06 38.87
C MET A 1 -50.58 17.45 37.40
N GLY A 2 -49.46 17.29 36.71
CA GLY A 2 -48.09 17.01 37.15
C GLY A 2 -47.15 17.51 36.05
N SER A 3 -46.00 18.09 36.41
CA SER A 3 -45.04 18.57 35.42
C SER A 3 -44.35 17.39 34.75
N GLN A 4 -44.46 17.24 33.42
CA GLN A 4 -43.47 16.46 32.69
C GLN A 4 -42.14 17.21 32.75
N ALA A 5 -41.25 16.72 33.61
CA ALA A 5 -39.85 17.11 33.56
C ALA A 5 -39.27 16.55 32.27
N MET A 6 -38.72 17.42 31.41
CA MET A 6 -37.71 16.96 30.46
C MET A 6 -36.54 16.43 31.30
N ALA A 7 -36.40 15.11 31.37
CA ALA A 7 -35.17 14.53 31.88
C ALA A 7 -34.06 14.92 30.90
N GLN A 8 -33.12 15.76 31.35
CA GLN A 8 -31.88 15.96 30.62
C GLN A 8 -31.14 14.62 30.64
N ALA A 9 -31.23 13.88 29.54
CA ALA A 9 -30.37 12.73 29.30
C ALA A 9 -28.92 13.23 29.32
N LEU A 10 -28.11 12.64 30.19
CA LEU A 10 -26.70 13.01 30.33
C LEU A 10 -25.95 12.52 29.08
N LEU A 11 -25.79 13.41 28.10
CA LEU A 11 -25.10 13.08 26.85
C LEU A 11 -23.61 12.86 27.13
N LEU A 12 -23.17 11.61 27.07
CA LEU A 12 -21.76 11.25 27.25
C LEU A 12 -21.13 10.97 25.88
N ALA A 13 -20.43 11.96 25.34
CA ALA A 13 -19.53 11.75 24.21
C ALA A 13 -18.27 11.05 24.72
N VAL A 14 -18.10 9.77 24.36
CA VAL A 14 -16.90 8.99 24.68
C VAL A 14 -15.96 9.06 23.48
N VAL A 15 -14.72 9.47 23.72
CA VAL A 15 -13.64 9.33 22.74
C VAL A 15 -13.06 7.93 22.90
N ILE A 16 -13.32 7.05 21.95
CA ILE A 16 -12.59 5.79 21.85
C ILE A 16 -11.22 6.15 21.27
N THR A 17 -10.18 6.14 22.09
CA THR A 17 -8.82 6.50 21.67
C THR A 17 -8.21 5.37 20.86
N ALA A 18 -8.53 5.32 19.56
CA ALA A 18 -7.68 4.66 18.58
C ALA A 18 -6.35 5.43 18.49
N SER A 19 -5.30 4.85 19.09
CA SER A 19 -3.93 5.33 18.91
C SER A 19 -3.39 4.82 17.58
N GLY A 20 -3.06 5.73 16.67
CA GLY A 20 -2.52 5.40 15.34
C GLY A 20 -3.48 5.74 14.21
N LEU A 21 -2.95 5.79 12.97
CA LEU A 21 -3.78 5.91 11.78
C LEU A 21 -4.58 4.62 11.62
N ALA A 22 -5.86 4.62 11.99
CA ALA A 22 -6.77 3.54 11.63
C ALA A 22 -7.00 3.57 10.10
N THR A 23 -6.18 2.83 9.37
CA THR A 23 -6.43 2.43 7.98
C THR A 23 -7.61 1.46 7.94
N PHE A 24 -8.37 1.45 6.84
CA PHE A 24 -9.70 0.79 6.79
C PHE A 24 -9.67 -0.74 6.63
N LEU A 25 -8.57 -1.40 7.01
CA LEU A 25 -8.28 -2.81 6.75
C LEU A 25 -7.58 -3.43 7.96
N PRO A 26 -7.70 -4.77 8.17
CA PRO A 26 -6.95 -5.45 9.22
C PRO A 26 -5.43 -5.36 8.98
N ASP A 27 -4.69 -5.00 10.03
CA ASP A 27 -3.23 -4.83 10.03
C ASP A 27 -2.49 -6.17 9.90
N THR A 28 -2.50 -6.76 8.69
CA THR A 28 -1.76 -7.99 8.34
C THR A 28 -1.10 -7.92 6.96
N HIS A 29 -0.61 -6.74 6.59
CA HIS A 29 0.33 -6.58 5.47
C HIS A 29 1.75 -6.99 5.93
N GLY A 30 2.70 -7.13 5.01
CA GLY A 30 4.08 -7.51 5.35
C GLY A 30 4.79 -6.34 6.02
N GLU A 31 4.79 -6.32 7.36
CA GLU A 31 5.32 -5.20 8.13
C GLU A 31 6.81 -5.40 8.43
N PRO A 32 7.62 -4.33 8.51
CA PRO A 32 9.01 -4.46 8.94
C PRO A 32 9.13 -5.11 10.32
N ALA A 33 10.01 -6.10 10.45
CA ALA A 33 10.25 -6.81 11.69
C ALA A 33 11.62 -6.44 12.27
N GLU A 34 11.69 -6.16 13.57
CA GLU A 34 12.96 -5.85 14.24
C GLU A 34 13.12 -6.43 15.64
N THR A 35 14.38 -6.60 16.03
CA THR A 35 14.85 -6.83 17.39
C THR A 35 15.77 -5.67 17.80
N GLU A 36 16.42 -5.75 18.96
CA GLU A 36 17.41 -4.75 19.40
C GLU A 36 18.56 -4.53 18.41
N SER A 37 18.88 -5.53 17.57
CA SER A 37 20.04 -5.49 16.65
C SER A 37 19.75 -5.86 15.21
N LEU A 38 18.69 -6.61 14.91
CA LEU A 38 18.28 -6.95 13.54
C LEU A 38 17.05 -6.16 13.13
N TYR A 39 17.03 -5.69 11.89
CA TYR A 39 15.84 -5.21 11.20
C TYR A 39 15.70 -5.96 9.87
N VAL A 40 14.46 -6.20 9.47
CA VAL A 40 14.10 -6.86 8.22
C VAL A 40 12.96 -6.06 7.59
N SER A 41 13.04 -5.78 6.28
CA SER A 41 12.07 -4.91 5.60
C SER A 41 10.64 -5.44 5.56
N SER A 42 10.43 -6.74 5.77
CA SER A 42 9.11 -7.35 5.96
C SER A 42 9.16 -8.69 6.71
N ASP A 43 8.11 -9.02 7.47
CA ASP A 43 7.88 -10.37 8.01
C ASP A 43 7.22 -11.33 7.00
N VAL A 44 6.59 -10.79 5.95
CA VAL A 44 5.93 -11.55 4.86
C VAL A 44 6.31 -10.95 3.51
N PHE A 45 6.84 -11.76 2.60
CA PHE A 45 7.27 -11.33 1.26
C PHE A 45 6.99 -12.41 0.21
N GLY A 46 7.17 -12.10 -1.07
CA GLY A 46 6.67 -12.96 -2.15
C GLY A 46 7.10 -12.47 -3.54
N GLY A 47 6.89 -13.31 -4.56
CA GLY A 47 7.12 -12.93 -5.95
C GLY A 47 8.52 -12.33 -6.20
N PRO A 48 8.64 -11.14 -6.82
CA PRO A 48 9.93 -10.49 -7.10
C PRO A 48 10.63 -9.88 -5.88
N MET A 49 9.96 -9.78 -4.72
CA MET A 49 10.38 -8.90 -3.64
C MET A 49 11.79 -9.21 -3.14
N VAL A 50 12.61 -8.16 -3.07
CA VAL A 50 13.89 -8.21 -2.35
C VAL A 50 13.63 -7.90 -0.88
N LEU A 51 14.13 -8.76 0.00
CA LEU A 51 14.10 -8.57 1.44
C LEU A 51 15.42 -7.94 1.89
N GLU A 52 15.36 -6.74 2.51
CA GLU A 52 16.53 -6.10 3.12
C GLU A 52 16.67 -6.54 4.57
N ILE A 53 17.88 -6.92 4.96
CA ILE A 53 18.25 -7.32 6.31
C ILE A 53 19.37 -6.39 6.79
N ILE A 54 19.09 -5.63 7.86
CA ILE A 54 20.02 -4.65 8.45
C ILE A 54 20.42 -5.12 9.85
N LEU A 55 21.72 -5.18 10.12
CA LEU A 55 22.26 -5.31 11.47
C LEU A 55 22.67 -3.92 12.01
N ARG A 56 21.96 -3.47 13.04
CA ARG A 56 22.15 -2.19 13.75
C ARG A 56 22.84 -2.40 15.11
N ASP A 57 23.91 -3.19 15.13
CA ASP A 57 24.57 -3.65 16.36
C ASP A 57 25.83 -2.82 16.70
N ASP A 58 25.69 -1.86 17.61
CA ASP A 58 26.78 -1.01 18.15
C ASP A 58 27.95 -1.81 18.78
N LEU A 59 27.78 -3.11 19.03
CA LEU A 59 28.81 -3.99 19.62
C LEU A 59 29.62 -4.76 18.58
N VAL A 60 29.25 -4.72 17.29
CA VAL A 60 30.09 -5.28 16.22
C VAL A 60 31.21 -4.30 15.92
N SER A 61 32.46 -4.68 16.22
CA SER A 61 33.63 -3.88 15.89
C SER A 61 33.72 -3.58 14.38
N ASP A 62 33.99 -2.32 14.02
CA ASP A 62 33.97 -1.70 12.68
C ASP A 62 34.89 -2.30 11.59
N VAL A 63 35.35 -3.54 11.73
CA VAL A 63 36.39 -4.17 10.90
C VAL A 63 36.18 -5.67 10.67
N THR A 64 35.06 -6.28 11.07
CA THR A 64 34.81 -7.73 10.83
C THR A 64 33.35 -7.99 10.50
N GLU A 65 33.13 -8.66 9.37
CA GLU A 65 31.82 -9.07 8.89
C GLU A 65 31.06 -9.92 9.93
N PRO A 66 29.82 -9.52 10.31
CA PRO A 66 29.06 -10.20 11.34
C PRO A 66 28.45 -11.50 10.80
N LYS A 67 28.36 -12.52 11.66
CA LYS A 67 27.64 -13.74 11.32
C LYS A 67 26.13 -13.56 11.54
N VAL A 68 25.41 -13.36 10.44
CA VAL A 68 23.94 -13.52 10.34
C VAL A 68 23.66 -14.72 9.44
N THR A 69 22.61 -15.48 9.73
CA THR A 69 22.18 -16.61 8.88
C THR A 69 20.75 -16.47 8.41
N PHE A 70 20.50 -16.78 7.14
CA PHE A 70 19.16 -16.96 6.56
C PHE A 70 18.92 -18.46 6.34
N ASP A 71 17.91 -19.01 7.01
CA ASP A 71 17.56 -20.44 7.02
C ASP A 71 18.76 -21.38 7.21
N GLY A 72 19.67 -20.99 8.11
CA GLY A 72 20.90 -21.72 8.45
C GLY A 72 22.12 -21.44 7.55
N SER A 73 21.94 -20.88 6.36
CA SER A 73 23.04 -20.45 5.47
C SER A 73 23.64 -19.13 5.94
N VAL A 74 24.97 -18.94 5.86
CA VAL A 74 25.60 -17.68 6.30
C VAL A 74 25.43 -16.61 5.23
N LEU A 75 24.78 -15.50 5.60
CA LEU A 75 24.69 -14.33 4.72
C LEU A 75 26.03 -13.61 4.65
N ARG A 76 26.39 -13.16 3.45
CA ARG A 76 27.37 -12.11 3.26
C ARG A 76 26.70 -10.76 3.46
N MET A 77 27.36 -9.88 4.21
CA MET A 77 26.84 -8.56 4.56
C MET A 77 27.87 -7.48 4.22
N THR A 78 27.43 -6.30 3.80
CA THR A 78 28.29 -5.14 3.50
C THR A 78 28.03 -4.05 4.52
N GLN A 79 29.06 -3.52 5.17
CA GLN A 79 28.90 -2.38 6.07
C GLN A 79 28.67 -1.10 5.26
N GLY A 80 27.59 -0.39 5.56
CA GLY A 80 27.26 0.91 5.01
C GLY A 80 28.03 2.04 5.68
N THR A 81 28.03 3.20 5.04
CA THR A 81 28.64 4.46 5.53
C THR A 81 28.04 5.03 6.83
N ASP A 82 26.96 4.46 7.35
CA ASP A 82 26.38 4.73 8.66
C ASP A 82 26.79 3.72 9.75
N GLY A 83 27.61 2.73 9.40
CA GLY A 83 28.12 1.70 10.33
C GLY A 83 27.21 0.47 10.44
N HIS A 84 25.99 0.50 9.90
CA HIS A 84 25.12 -0.67 9.86
C HIS A 84 25.56 -1.68 8.79
N TRP A 85 25.19 -2.95 8.94
CA TRP A 85 25.51 -3.99 7.94
C TRP A 85 24.26 -4.41 7.17
N TYR A 86 24.39 -4.54 5.86
CA TYR A 86 23.29 -4.77 4.93
C TYR A 86 23.46 -6.09 4.20
N ALA A 87 22.38 -6.85 4.08
CA ALA A 87 22.25 -7.97 3.15
C ALA A 87 20.90 -7.91 2.44
N TYR A 88 20.86 -8.37 1.20
CA TYR A 88 19.64 -8.47 0.41
C TYR A 88 19.42 -9.92 0.00
N VAL A 89 18.18 -10.41 0.13
CA VAL A 89 17.80 -11.77 -0.25
C VAL A 89 16.53 -11.81 -1.09
N ALA A 90 16.40 -12.79 -1.98
CA ALA A 90 15.24 -12.99 -2.86
C ALA A 90 15.05 -14.47 -3.21
N ASP A 91 13.89 -14.85 -3.75
CA ASP A 91 13.70 -16.21 -4.29
C ASP A 91 14.47 -16.41 -5.61
N THR A 92 15.14 -17.56 -5.73
CA THR A 92 15.99 -17.90 -6.88
C THR A 92 15.20 -18.11 -8.16
N ASN A 93 14.01 -18.70 -8.09
CA ASN A 93 13.22 -18.99 -9.28
C ASN A 93 12.56 -17.71 -9.80
N MET A 94 12.00 -16.89 -8.91
CA MET A 94 11.41 -15.60 -9.26
C MET A 94 12.47 -14.64 -9.82
N ALA A 95 13.63 -14.52 -9.17
CA ALA A 95 14.73 -13.69 -9.67
C ALA A 95 15.12 -14.08 -11.12
N ARG A 96 15.41 -15.36 -11.37
CA ARG A 96 15.77 -15.85 -12.71
C ARG A 96 14.66 -15.64 -13.74
N ILE A 97 13.40 -15.99 -13.42
CA ILE A 97 12.26 -15.86 -14.35
C ILE A 97 12.06 -14.41 -14.79
N ILE A 98 12.24 -13.46 -13.87
CA ILE A 98 12.01 -12.03 -14.11
C ILE A 98 13.20 -11.39 -14.82
N ASP A 99 14.42 -11.76 -14.43
CA ASP A 99 15.66 -11.29 -15.05
C ASP A 99 15.78 -11.77 -16.51
N ASP A 100 15.62 -13.08 -16.77
CA ASP A 100 15.62 -13.67 -18.11
C ASP A 100 14.58 -12.99 -19.04
N ALA A 101 13.48 -12.52 -18.45
CA ALA A 101 12.36 -11.93 -19.17
C ALA A 101 12.55 -10.42 -19.43
N THR A 102 13.48 -9.74 -18.75
CA THR A 102 13.90 -8.37 -19.04
C THR A 102 14.79 -8.35 -20.29
N LYS A 103 14.30 -7.79 -21.42
CA LYS A 103 15.04 -7.83 -22.70
C LYS A 103 15.95 -6.63 -22.93
N ILE A 104 15.74 -5.54 -22.19
CA ILE A 104 16.63 -4.38 -22.16
C ILE A 104 17.30 -4.33 -20.78
N ALA A 105 18.54 -4.84 -20.71
CA ALA A 105 19.37 -4.70 -19.51
C ALA A 105 19.45 -3.24 -19.06
N GLY A 106 19.19 -2.98 -17.78
CA GLY A 106 19.05 -1.64 -17.18
C GLY A 106 17.62 -1.15 -17.02
N THR A 107 16.59 -1.99 -17.19
CA THR A 107 15.17 -1.57 -17.14
C THR A 107 14.29 -2.51 -16.30
N GLY A 108 13.11 -2.05 -15.87
CA GLY A 108 12.11 -2.90 -15.23
C GLY A 108 12.56 -3.56 -13.92
N MET A 109 12.66 -4.89 -13.94
CA MET A 109 13.04 -5.74 -12.80
C MET A 109 14.31 -6.54 -13.09
N ASP A 110 15.27 -5.88 -13.71
CA ASP A 110 16.64 -6.38 -13.87
C ASP A 110 17.30 -6.64 -12.50
N PHE A 111 17.63 -7.90 -12.20
CA PHE A 111 18.35 -8.29 -10.98
C PHE A 111 19.87 -8.08 -11.12
N GLY A 112 20.39 -7.90 -12.33
CA GLY A 112 21.82 -7.70 -12.61
C GLY A 112 22.45 -8.94 -13.23
N VAL A 113 23.66 -9.29 -12.80
CA VAL A 113 24.38 -10.47 -13.34
C VAL A 113 24.37 -11.61 -12.35
N GLU A 114 23.79 -12.76 -12.73
CA GLU A 114 23.83 -13.99 -11.91
C GLU A 114 25.24 -14.60 -11.87
N CYS A 115 25.73 -14.86 -10.66
CA CYS A 115 27.03 -15.43 -10.37
C CYS A 115 26.92 -16.65 -9.46
N ASN A 116 27.49 -17.78 -9.90
CA ASN A 116 27.55 -19.03 -9.13
C ASN A 116 28.83 -19.18 -8.28
N ASP A 117 29.90 -18.47 -8.65
CA ASP A 117 31.16 -18.38 -7.90
C ASP A 117 31.75 -16.97 -8.09
N PRO A 118 31.25 -15.97 -7.34
CA PRO A 118 31.59 -14.56 -7.54
C PRO A 118 33.01 -14.21 -7.07
N GLY A 119 33.88 -13.87 -8.02
CA GLY A 119 35.23 -13.36 -7.78
C GLY A 119 35.32 -11.89 -7.36
N PHE A 120 34.21 -11.14 -7.33
CA PHE A 120 34.17 -9.73 -6.93
C PHE A 120 34.26 -9.49 -5.42
N LEU A 121 34.13 -10.53 -4.59
CA LEU A 121 34.11 -10.42 -3.13
C LEU A 121 34.85 -11.60 -2.49
N LYS A 122 35.71 -11.31 -1.51
CA LYS A 122 36.53 -12.35 -0.86
C LYS A 122 35.68 -13.25 0.04
N GLY A 123 35.78 -14.57 -0.17
CA GLY A 123 35.13 -15.59 0.64
C GLY A 123 34.24 -16.50 -0.20
N SER A 124 33.23 -17.08 0.43
CA SER A 124 32.19 -17.90 -0.21
C SER A 124 30.82 -17.27 0.04
N PHE A 125 29.81 -17.69 -0.71
CA PHE A 125 28.39 -17.39 -0.50
C PHE A 125 27.60 -18.66 -0.13
N ASP A 126 28.26 -19.64 0.50
CA ASP A 126 27.73 -20.95 0.91
C ASP A 126 26.96 -21.73 -0.18
N SER A 127 27.33 -21.50 -1.45
CA SER A 127 26.71 -22.07 -2.68
C SER A 127 25.33 -21.49 -3.07
N THR A 128 24.95 -20.33 -2.54
CA THR A 128 23.82 -19.54 -3.07
C THR A 128 24.19 -18.93 -4.42
N ALA A 129 23.21 -18.79 -5.31
CA ALA A 129 23.37 -17.93 -6.48
C ALA A 129 23.30 -16.46 -6.03
N VAL A 130 24.09 -15.60 -6.67
CA VAL A 130 24.18 -14.18 -6.30
C VAL A 130 24.00 -13.33 -7.53
N PHE A 131 23.05 -12.40 -7.51
CA PHE A 131 22.95 -11.37 -8.53
C PHE A 131 23.73 -10.12 -8.09
N THR A 132 24.61 -9.59 -8.94
CA THR A 132 25.40 -8.38 -8.64
C THR A 132 25.02 -7.21 -9.53
N SER A 133 25.13 -5.99 -9.01
CA SER A 133 25.03 -4.75 -9.78
C SER A 133 26.17 -4.58 -10.79
N GLY A 134 27.29 -5.31 -10.66
CA GLY A 134 28.43 -5.24 -11.58
C GLY A 134 28.16 -6.01 -12.87
N ARG A 135 28.85 -5.67 -13.96
CA ARG A 135 28.60 -6.30 -15.27
C ARG A 135 29.29 -7.65 -15.47
N THR A 136 30.07 -8.09 -14.49
CA THR A 136 30.83 -9.34 -14.50
C THR A 136 30.76 -9.99 -13.12
N CYS A 137 31.10 -11.29 -13.08
CA CYS A 137 31.28 -12.03 -11.84
C CYS A 137 32.73 -12.03 -11.33
N ASP A 138 33.67 -11.37 -12.03
CA ASP A 138 35.06 -11.25 -11.61
C ASP A 138 35.30 -9.91 -10.89
N SER A 139 36.56 -9.58 -10.57
CA SER A 139 36.89 -8.35 -9.84
C SER A 139 37.08 -7.12 -10.74
N SER A 140 36.41 -7.04 -11.89
CA SER A 140 36.61 -5.93 -12.84
C SER A 140 35.70 -4.73 -12.55
N THR A 141 36.24 -3.53 -12.76
CA THR A 141 35.50 -2.28 -12.62
C THR A 141 34.68 -2.04 -13.90
N ASP A 142 33.48 -2.60 -13.94
CA ASP A 142 32.49 -2.41 -15.02
C ASP A 142 31.10 -2.30 -14.39
N PRO A 143 30.53 -1.08 -14.25
CA PRO A 143 29.22 -0.90 -13.65
C PRO A 143 28.17 -1.60 -14.52
N GLY A 144 27.40 -2.48 -13.91
CA GLY A 144 26.31 -3.19 -14.55
C GLY A 144 25.01 -2.40 -14.51
N PHE A 145 23.91 -3.10 -14.28
CA PHE A 145 22.61 -2.63 -14.74
C PHE A 145 21.42 -3.03 -13.85
N MET A 146 21.66 -3.59 -12.65
CA MET A 146 20.61 -3.95 -11.68
C MET A 146 19.63 -2.78 -11.46
N GLN A 147 18.34 -3.05 -11.57
CA GLN A 147 17.24 -2.14 -11.26
C GLN A 147 16.39 -2.59 -10.07
N MET A 148 16.58 -3.82 -9.57
CA MET A 148 15.84 -4.31 -8.40
C MET A 148 16.06 -3.45 -7.16
N ILE A 149 17.32 -3.22 -6.76
CA ILE A 149 17.67 -2.33 -5.65
C ILE A 149 18.29 -1.05 -6.21
N ARG A 150 17.74 0.13 -5.86
CA ARG A 150 18.18 1.41 -6.47
C ARG A 150 18.84 2.39 -5.51
N ALA A 151 18.64 2.24 -4.21
CA ALA A 151 19.18 3.15 -3.19
C ALA A 151 19.87 2.40 -2.03
N ALA A 152 20.49 1.27 -2.33
CA ALA A 152 21.34 0.53 -1.40
C ALA A 152 22.35 1.44 -0.71
N LYS A 153 22.58 1.20 0.58
CA LYS A 153 23.50 2.03 1.36
C LYS A 153 24.92 1.97 0.77
N THR A 154 25.53 3.13 0.53
CA THR A 154 26.92 3.21 0.06
C THR A 154 27.87 2.47 1.01
N PRO A 155 28.73 1.54 0.52
CA PRO A 155 29.67 0.81 1.36
C PRO A 155 30.65 1.72 2.09
N ALA A 156 31.03 1.35 3.31
CA ALA A 156 32.06 2.05 4.08
C ALA A 156 33.47 1.84 3.49
N ASP A 157 34.30 2.89 3.51
CA ASP A 157 35.73 2.81 3.20
C ASP A 157 36.50 2.41 4.47
N GLY A 158 36.43 1.12 4.81
CA GLY A 158 36.99 0.54 6.03
C GLY A 158 38.36 -0.12 5.85
N ALA A 159 38.60 -1.22 6.57
CA ALA A 159 39.79 -2.06 6.36
C ALA A 159 39.77 -2.76 4.98
N THR A 160 38.57 -2.95 4.44
CA THR A 160 38.26 -3.20 3.03
C THR A 160 36.98 -2.43 2.69
N LEU A 161 36.67 -2.24 1.40
CA LEU A 161 35.39 -1.69 1.00
C LEU A 161 34.26 -2.55 1.59
N GLY A 162 33.29 -1.92 2.25
CA GLY A 162 32.19 -2.61 2.94
C GLY A 162 32.60 -3.49 4.12
N ASN A 163 33.87 -3.48 4.54
CA ASN A 163 34.47 -4.32 5.58
C ASN A 163 34.25 -5.85 5.45
N ASN A 164 33.85 -6.33 4.28
CA ASN A 164 33.60 -7.74 3.96
C ASN A 164 34.53 -8.31 2.87
N GLY A 165 35.48 -7.50 2.39
CA GLY A 165 36.38 -7.89 1.31
C GLY A 165 35.77 -7.81 -0.08
N LEU A 166 34.71 -7.01 -0.28
CA LEU A 166 34.29 -6.50 -1.59
C LEU A 166 35.49 -5.82 -2.28
N LEU A 167 35.69 -6.12 -3.57
CA LEU A 167 36.87 -5.66 -4.32
C LEU A 167 36.65 -4.33 -5.04
N ASP A 168 35.42 -4.06 -5.48
CA ASP A 168 35.03 -2.78 -6.08
C ASP A 168 33.56 -2.44 -5.77
N ALA A 169 33.23 -1.15 -5.78
CA ALA A 169 31.90 -0.64 -5.48
C ALA A 169 30.87 -0.94 -6.59
N ASP A 170 31.32 -1.10 -7.84
CA ASP A 170 30.44 -1.38 -8.99
C ASP A 170 29.62 -2.69 -8.80
N HIS A 171 30.09 -3.62 -7.96
CA HIS A 171 29.42 -4.89 -7.64
C HIS A 171 28.44 -4.83 -6.45
N TRP A 172 28.25 -3.65 -5.83
CA TRP A 172 27.27 -3.43 -4.77
C TRP A 172 26.14 -2.49 -5.24
N PRO A 173 24.86 -2.84 -5.02
CA PRO A 173 24.36 -3.99 -4.24
C PRO A 173 24.51 -5.36 -4.92
N PHE A 174 24.47 -6.41 -4.09
CA PHE A 174 24.28 -7.79 -4.53
C PHE A 174 23.14 -8.46 -3.75
N ILE A 175 22.42 -9.36 -4.41
CA ILE A 175 21.25 -10.10 -3.89
C ILE A 175 21.63 -11.58 -3.81
N GLN A 176 21.49 -12.17 -2.61
CA GLN A 176 21.75 -13.60 -2.38
C GLN A 176 20.42 -14.36 -2.51
N THR A 177 20.33 -15.31 -3.43
CA THR A 177 19.06 -16.00 -3.69
C THR A 177 18.99 -17.38 -3.03
N PHE A 178 17.80 -17.72 -2.55
CA PHE A 178 17.49 -19.00 -1.92
C PHE A 178 16.34 -19.67 -2.68
N GLU A 179 16.23 -21.00 -2.66
CA GLU A 179 15.04 -21.69 -3.19
C GLU A 179 13.95 -21.63 -2.12
N MET A 180 12.98 -20.74 -2.29
CA MET A 180 11.91 -20.51 -1.32
C MET A 180 10.66 -21.34 -1.67
N SER A 181 9.86 -21.64 -0.65
CA SER A 181 8.59 -22.36 -0.80
C SER A 181 7.49 -21.58 -0.10
N ALA A 182 6.32 -21.47 -0.75
CA ALA A 182 5.17 -20.77 -0.18
C ALA A 182 4.79 -21.34 1.20
N ASP A 183 4.46 -20.43 2.10
CA ASP A 183 4.08 -20.63 3.51
C ASP A 183 5.14 -21.28 4.41
N TYR A 184 6.35 -21.57 3.90
CA TYR A 184 7.47 -22.04 4.71
C TYR A 184 8.05 -20.89 5.56
N PRO A 185 8.11 -21.04 6.90
CA PRO A 185 8.76 -20.06 7.76
C PRO A 185 10.28 -20.22 7.68
N MET A 186 11.00 -19.14 7.38
CA MET A 186 12.47 -19.09 7.32
C MET A 186 12.99 -18.21 8.46
N SER A 187 14.10 -18.62 9.09
CA SER A 187 14.67 -17.91 10.24
C SER A 187 15.87 -17.03 9.87
N ILE A 188 15.85 -15.78 10.33
CA ILE A 188 16.96 -14.81 10.23
C ILE A 188 17.59 -14.66 11.62
N ILE A 189 18.78 -15.25 11.81
CA ILE A 189 19.38 -15.45 13.14
C ILE A 189 20.68 -14.67 13.31
N ARG A 190 20.78 -13.95 14.44
CA ARG A 190 22.00 -13.30 14.95
C ARG A 190 22.16 -13.62 16.44
N GLY A 191 23.00 -14.60 16.76
CA GLY A 191 23.29 -14.97 18.14
C GLY A 191 22.07 -15.59 18.84
N VAL A 192 21.32 -14.79 19.60
CA VAL A 192 20.05 -15.17 20.25
C VAL A 192 18.82 -14.48 19.63
N SER A 193 19.02 -13.49 18.75
CA SER A 193 17.95 -12.87 17.97
C SER A 193 17.54 -13.79 16.84
N ASP A 194 16.23 -13.95 16.64
CA ASP A 194 15.60 -14.76 15.60
C ASP A 194 14.37 -13.98 15.09
N ILE A 195 14.35 -13.66 13.79
CA ILE A 195 13.20 -13.10 13.10
C ILE A 195 12.71 -14.16 12.12
N ILE A 196 11.45 -14.57 12.26
CA ILE A 196 10.81 -15.53 11.35
C ILE A 196 10.12 -14.73 10.24
N VAL A 197 10.49 -15.02 8.99
CA VAL A 197 9.85 -14.47 7.80
C VAL A 197 9.11 -15.56 7.02
N ARG A 198 8.15 -15.16 6.18
CA ARG A 198 7.38 -16.09 5.34
C ARG A 198 7.39 -15.66 3.88
N PHE A 199 7.66 -16.62 2.99
CA PHE A 199 7.43 -16.45 1.55
C PHE A 199 5.99 -16.85 1.21
N THR A 200 5.25 -16.06 0.44
CA THR A 200 3.84 -16.32 0.11
C THR A 200 3.43 -15.71 -1.25
N THR A 201 2.19 -15.96 -1.67
CA THR A 201 1.61 -15.49 -2.94
C THR A 201 0.63 -14.32 -2.79
N PHE A 202 0.32 -13.90 -1.56
CA PHE A 202 -0.49 -12.71 -1.21
C PHE A 202 -1.91 -12.60 -1.82
N ASP A 203 -2.47 -13.67 -2.40
CA ASP A 203 -3.72 -13.69 -3.19
C ASP A 203 -4.99 -13.06 -2.56
N ASP A 204 -4.96 -12.66 -1.27
CA ASP A 204 -6.05 -12.05 -0.51
C ASP A 204 -5.73 -10.69 0.16
N ARG A 205 -4.55 -10.09 -0.06
CA ARG A 205 -4.05 -8.95 0.76
C ARG A 205 -3.97 -7.59 0.09
N ALA A 206 -4.26 -7.51 -1.21
CA ALA A 206 -4.35 -6.23 -1.90
C ALA A 206 -5.61 -5.44 -1.50
N ALA A 207 -5.57 -4.12 -1.64
CA ALA A 207 -6.73 -3.24 -1.53
C ALA A 207 -6.71 -2.09 -2.54
N LEU A 208 -7.91 -1.64 -2.90
CA LEU A 208 -8.13 -0.52 -3.81
C LEU A 208 -9.13 0.46 -3.19
N GLU A 209 -8.75 1.72 -3.08
CA GLU A 209 -9.59 2.81 -2.60
C GLU A 209 -9.60 3.99 -3.57
N LEU A 210 -10.72 4.71 -3.61
CA LEU A 210 -10.83 6.03 -4.22
C LEU A 210 -11.01 7.12 -3.16
N ASP A 211 -10.76 8.36 -3.57
CA ASP A 211 -10.84 9.54 -2.71
C ASP A 211 -12.24 10.17 -2.61
N ARG A 212 -13.27 9.64 -3.27
CA ARG A 212 -14.69 10.02 -3.08
C ARG A 212 -15.62 9.07 -3.82
N GLU A 213 -16.87 8.96 -3.38
CA GLU A 213 -17.93 8.23 -4.11
C GLU A 213 -18.56 9.08 -5.24
N SER A 214 -18.42 10.41 -5.21
CA SER A 214 -18.98 11.35 -6.21
C SER A 214 -17.96 12.40 -6.65
N TYR A 215 -17.91 12.67 -7.95
CA TYR A 215 -16.93 13.51 -8.62
C TYR A 215 -17.60 14.63 -9.45
N PRO A 216 -17.07 15.87 -9.37
CA PRO A 216 -17.36 16.89 -10.36
C PRO A 216 -17.02 16.43 -11.78
N ARG A 217 -17.46 17.21 -12.76
CA ARG A 217 -16.93 17.11 -14.12
C ARG A 217 -15.55 17.72 -14.20
N ASN A 218 -14.69 17.14 -15.04
CA ASN A 218 -13.31 17.58 -15.22
C ASN A 218 -12.58 17.71 -13.88
N SER A 219 -12.57 16.63 -13.09
CA SER A 219 -11.83 16.56 -11.83
C SER A 219 -10.97 15.31 -11.74
N ASP A 220 -9.80 15.45 -11.14
CA ASP A 220 -8.95 14.36 -10.67
C ASP A 220 -9.73 13.29 -9.90
N VAL A 221 -9.36 12.04 -10.17
CA VAL A 221 -9.77 10.83 -9.48
C VAL A 221 -8.52 10.25 -8.81
N HIS A 222 -8.40 10.48 -7.51
CA HIS A 222 -7.29 10.00 -6.72
C HIS A 222 -7.58 8.56 -6.27
N MET A 223 -6.63 7.68 -6.58
CA MET A 223 -6.66 6.26 -6.31
C MET A 223 -5.53 5.88 -5.35
N THR A 224 -5.83 4.98 -4.42
CA THR A 224 -4.82 4.34 -3.56
C THR A 224 -4.90 2.84 -3.74
N VAL A 225 -3.78 2.22 -4.10
CA VAL A 225 -3.59 0.77 -4.07
C VAL A 225 -2.74 0.44 -2.84
N ARG A 226 -3.11 -0.58 -2.08
CA ARG A 226 -2.28 -1.16 -1.03
C ARG A 226 -1.94 -2.57 -1.46
N ASP A 227 -0.68 -2.83 -1.71
CA ASP A 227 -0.23 -4.14 -2.18
C ASP A 227 1.27 -4.27 -1.89
N MET A 228 1.63 -5.29 -1.12
CA MET A 228 3.02 -5.53 -0.74
C MET A 228 3.81 -6.23 -1.86
N LEU A 229 3.16 -6.94 -2.80
CA LEU A 229 3.82 -7.53 -3.97
C LEU A 229 4.35 -6.47 -4.96
N LEU A 230 3.81 -5.25 -4.92
CA LEU A 230 4.30 -4.12 -5.71
C LEU A 230 5.50 -3.41 -5.05
N ASN A 231 5.77 -3.65 -3.77
CA ASN A 231 6.94 -3.13 -3.06
C ASN A 231 8.10 -4.12 -3.17
N VAL A 232 8.87 -4.01 -4.26
CA VAL A 232 9.92 -4.98 -4.61
C VAL A 232 11.35 -4.44 -4.38
N ASP A 233 11.51 -3.12 -4.24
CA ASP A 233 12.73 -2.44 -3.76
C ASP A 233 12.54 -1.90 -2.32
N PRO A 234 13.06 -2.57 -1.28
CA PRO A 234 12.96 -2.06 0.08
C PRO A 234 13.77 -0.77 0.32
N THR A 235 14.62 -0.36 -0.65
CA THR A 235 15.51 0.81 -0.53
C THR A 235 14.94 2.09 -1.15
N SER A 236 13.95 2.02 -2.05
CA SER A 236 13.41 3.23 -2.69
C SER A 236 11.97 3.05 -3.20
N GLU A 237 11.19 4.14 -3.21
CA GLU A 237 9.82 4.18 -3.75
C GLU A 237 9.70 3.43 -5.09
N ASP A 238 8.87 2.41 -5.15
CA ASP A 238 8.56 1.74 -6.43
C ASP A 238 7.54 2.52 -7.28
N LEU A 239 7.68 2.35 -8.61
CA LEU A 239 6.79 2.94 -9.61
C LEU A 239 6.27 1.84 -10.53
N TRP A 240 4.99 1.88 -10.85
CA TRP A 240 4.34 0.93 -11.74
C TRP A 240 3.43 1.66 -12.72
N THR A 241 3.63 1.45 -14.02
CA THR A 241 2.78 1.98 -15.08
C THR A 241 1.94 0.84 -15.66
N PHE A 242 0.62 0.96 -15.58
CA PHE A 242 -0.35 0.03 -16.14
C PHE A 242 -0.86 0.59 -17.47
N ASP A 243 -0.87 -0.22 -18.54
CA ASP A 243 -1.77 0.01 -19.67
C ASP A 243 -3.16 -0.50 -19.28
N VAL A 244 -4.09 0.42 -19.05
CA VAL A 244 -5.44 0.11 -18.55
C VAL A 244 -6.42 -0.35 -19.63
N ASP A 245 -6.02 -0.31 -20.91
CA ASP A 245 -6.77 -0.83 -22.05
C ASP A 245 -6.15 -2.12 -22.64
N GLY A 246 -4.81 -2.26 -22.59
CA GLY A 246 -4.05 -3.41 -23.07
C GLY A 246 -3.83 -4.51 -22.02
N GLY A 247 -3.63 -4.13 -20.75
CA GLY A 247 -3.38 -5.04 -19.63
C GLY A 247 -1.91 -5.27 -19.29
N GLU A 248 -0.98 -4.60 -19.97
CA GLU A 248 0.46 -4.63 -19.67
C GLU A 248 0.82 -3.83 -18.41
N ILE A 249 1.90 -4.22 -17.72
CA ILE A 249 2.46 -3.50 -16.58
C ILE A 249 3.96 -3.34 -16.74
N TYR A 250 4.45 -2.14 -16.46
CA TYR A 250 5.86 -1.79 -16.50
C TYR A 250 6.30 -1.28 -15.15
N ARG A 251 7.25 -1.96 -14.50
CA ARG A 251 7.95 -1.36 -13.36
C ARG A 251 8.81 -0.22 -13.88
N ARG A 252 8.61 0.98 -13.34
CA ARG A 252 9.42 2.18 -13.56
C ARG A 252 9.69 2.45 -15.05
N LEU A 253 8.63 2.48 -15.86
CA LEU A 253 8.68 2.99 -17.25
C LEU A 253 9.13 4.46 -17.25
N PHE A 254 8.55 5.24 -16.35
CA PHE A 254 8.92 6.61 -16.02
C PHE A 254 9.74 6.66 -14.71
N ASP A 255 10.57 7.70 -14.57
CA ASP A 255 11.45 7.94 -13.44
C ASP A 255 10.80 8.80 -12.32
N GLY A 256 11.63 9.21 -11.35
CA GLY A 256 11.26 10.11 -10.26
C GLY A 256 10.63 11.45 -10.68
N ALA A 257 10.82 11.87 -11.93
CA ALA A 257 10.47 13.18 -12.46
C ALA A 257 9.57 13.14 -13.72
N GLY A 258 9.10 11.96 -14.13
CA GLY A 258 8.21 11.76 -15.28
C GLY A 258 8.93 11.61 -16.63
N ASN A 259 10.25 11.41 -16.64
CA ASN A 259 10.99 11.07 -17.86
C ASN A 259 11.01 9.56 -18.05
N LEU A 260 11.07 9.07 -19.29
CA LEU A 260 11.45 7.69 -19.54
C LEU A 260 12.82 7.33 -18.95
N VAL A 261 12.92 6.12 -18.38
CA VAL A 261 14.17 5.60 -17.81
C VAL A 261 15.23 5.36 -18.89
N ASP A 262 16.42 5.94 -18.73
CA ASP A 262 17.51 5.76 -19.69
C ASP A 262 18.11 4.34 -19.62
N ALA A 263 17.94 3.56 -20.68
CA ALA A 263 18.56 2.25 -20.88
C ALA A 263 19.99 2.34 -21.46
N GLY A 264 20.80 3.28 -20.97
CA GLY A 264 22.16 3.53 -21.44
C GLY A 264 22.22 3.97 -22.91
N GLY A 265 21.30 4.83 -23.34
CA GLY A 265 21.22 5.36 -24.71
C GLY A 265 20.62 4.41 -25.74
N LYS A 266 20.03 3.27 -25.32
CA LYS A 266 19.18 2.46 -26.20
C LYS A 266 17.80 3.11 -26.33
N ASN A 267 17.18 2.98 -27.50
CA ASN A 267 15.75 3.27 -27.62
C ASN A 267 14.99 2.26 -26.74
N LEU A 268 14.24 2.76 -25.76
CA LEU A 268 13.22 1.96 -25.11
C LEU A 268 12.15 1.60 -26.14
N ASP A 269 12.01 0.31 -26.41
CA ASP A 269 10.76 -0.26 -26.87
C ASP A 269 10.03 -0.79 -25.62
N PRO A 270 8.90 -0.19 -25.20
CA PRO A 270 8.19 -0.65 -24.01
C PRO A 270 7.81 -2.14 -24.05
N GLY A 271 7.57 -2.70 -25.25
CA GLY A 271 7.34 -4.15 -25.44
C GLY A 271 8.58 -5.04 -25.22
N GLN A 272 9.70 -4.46 -24.79
CA GLN A 272 10.95 -5.15 -24.42
C GLN A 272 11.36 -4.91 -22.95
N ILE A 273 10.66 -4.02 -22.24
CA ILE A 273 10.75 -3.88 -20.78
C ILE A 273 9.93 -5.02 -20.17
N TYR A 274 10.40 -5.63 -19.08
CA TYR A 274 9.69 -6.77 -18.49
C TYR A 274 8.24 -6.44 -18.10
N HIS A 275 7.32 -7.29 -18.56
CA HIS A 275 5.89 -7.24 -18.20
C HIS A 275 5.66 -8.09 -16.95
N TYR A 276 5.44 -7.46 -15.79
CA TYR A 276 4.99 -8.22 -14.60
C TYR A 276 3.62 -8.83 -14.89
N GLY A 277 3.51 -10.15 -14.75
CA GLY A 277 2.34 -10.95 -15.17
C GLY A 277 2.28 -11.38 -16.65
N GLY A 278 3.17 -10.91 -17.52
CA GLY A 278 3.02 -11.11 -18.98
C GLY A 278 3.72 -12.34 -19.60
N LEU A 279 4.79 -12.86 -19.00
CA LEU A 279 5.78 -13.70 -19.72
C LEU A 279 5.80 -15.20 -19.39
N LEU A 280 4.89 -15.69 -18.55
CA LEU A 280 4.67 -17.13 -18.37
C LEU A 280 3.69 -17.67 -19.42
N SER A 281 4.04 -17.54 -20.71
CA SER A 281 3.31 -18.15 -21.83
C SER A 281 3.51 -19.68 -21.86
N GLY A 282 3.01 -20.35 -20.82
CA GLY A 282 3.27 -21.76 -20.51
C GLY A 282 2.73 -22.19 -19.15
N SER A 283 2.55 -21.26 -18.20
CA SER A 283 1.89 -21.50 -16.91
C SER A 283 0.88 -20.38 -16.59
N ASN A 284 -0.10 -20.69 -15.77
CA ASN A 284 -1.25 -19.83 -15.50
C ASN A 284 -0.90 -18.86 -14.35
N GLU A 285 0.03 -17.94 -14.58
CA GLU A 285 0.54 -16.98 -13.59
C GLU A 285 0.93 -15.67 -14.33
N ILE A 286 0.56 -14.43 -14.00
CA ILE A 286 -0.31 -13.77 -12.99
C ILE A 286 -0.98 -12.57 -13.71
N TYR A 287 -2.01 -11.90 -13.19
CA TYR A 287 -2.63 -10.72 -13.85
C TYR A 287 -2.81 -9.52 -12.92
N ASN A 288 -1.73 -8.78 -12.67
CA ASN A 288 -1.85 -7.49 -12.00
C ASN A 288 -2.41 -6.48 -13.01
N THR A 289 -3.60 -5.94 -12.80
CA THR A 289 -4.22 -5.03 -13.79
C THR A 289 -4.98 -3.92 -13.11
N ILE A 290 -4.86 -2.71 -13.67
CA ILE A 290 -5.77 -1.60 -13.37
C ILE A 290 -6.66 -1.42 -14.61
N SER A 291 -7.97 -1.28 -14.41
CA SER A 291 -8.88 -0.88 -15.49
C SER A 291 -9.86 0.17 -15.00
N ALA A 292 -10.21 1.12 -15.86
CA ALA A 292 -11.18 2.18 -15.61
C ALA A 292 -12.32 2.07 -16.64
N ASP A 293 -13.51 1.70 -16.20
CA ASP A 293 -14.63 1.34 -17.08
C ASP A 293 -15.93 2.11 -16.73
N SER A 294 -16.73 2.36 -17.76
CA SER A 294 -18.09 2.85 -17.66
C SER A 294 -18.88 2.46 -18.91
N PRO A 295 -20.18 2.10 -18.80
CA PRO A 295 -21.04 1.87 -19.97
C PRO A 295 -21.23 3.11 -20.86
N TYR A 296 -20.78 4.30 -20.43
CA TYR A 296 -20.80 5.53 -21.20
C TYR A 296 -19.37 6.01 -21.46
N LYS A 297 -19.09 6.40 -22.71
CA LYS A 297 -17.80 6.99 -23.09
C LYS A 297 -17.60 8.35 -22.40
N ASN A 298 -16.33 8.68 -22.15
CA ASN A 298 -15.90 9.96 -21.57
C ASN A 298 -16.46 10.23 -20.16
N VAL A 299 -16.71 9.18 -19.36
CA VAL A 299 -17.00 9.33 -17.91
C VAL A 299 -15.71 9.43 -17.10
N ILE A 300 -14.78 8.53 -17.39
CA ILE A 300 -13.45 8.40 -16.79
C ILE A 300 -12.44 8.22 -17.93
N SER A 301 -11.25 8.78 -17.77
CA SER A 301 -10.13 8.62 -18.70
C SER A 301 -8.81 8.75 -17.95
N ALA A 302 -7.78 8.03 -18.40
CA ALA A 302 -6.42 8.35 -17.99
C ALA A 302 -5.94 9.64 -18.68
N VAL A 303 -5.08 10.39 -18.00
CA VAL A 303 -4.50 11.65 -18.47
C VAL A 303 -3.05 11.76 -18.01
N ASP A 304 -2.20 12.46 -18.77
CA ASP A 304 -0.81 12.69 -18.36
C ASP A 304 -0.69 13.74 -17.25
N ASN A 305 0.30 13.57 -16.38
CA ASN A 305 0.67 14.46 -15.28
C ASN A 305 2.21 14.56 -15.18
N SER A 306 2.80 15.19 -14.15
CA SER A 306 4.27 15.25 -14.07
C SER A 306 4.97 13.96 -13.60
N LEU A 307 4.22 12.86 -13.44
CA LEU A 307 4.74 11.51 -13.20
C LEU A 307 4.77 10.66 -14.50
N GLN A 308 4.00 11.05 -15.52
CA GLN A 308 3.76 10.25 -16.72
C GLN A 308 3.51 11.14 -17.93
N ASP A 309 4.23 10.90 -19.02
CA ASP A 309 4.03 11.52 -20.32
C ASP A 309 3.93 10.44 -21.41
N SER A 310 2.69 10.05 -21.73
CA SER A 310 2.39 9.04 -22.74
C SER A 310 2.97 9.35 -24.11
N THR A 311 3.25 10.62 -24.43
CA THR A 311 3.81 11.02 -25.74
C THR A 311 5.24 10.53 -25.95
N GLN A 312 5.94 10.14 -24.88
CA GLN A 312 7.28 9.54 -24.92
C GLN A 312 7.23 8.06 -25.36
N VAL A 313 6.08 7.38 -25.23
CA VAL A 313 5.87 5.94 -25.52
C VAL A 313 4.75 5.68 -26.54
N PRO A 314 4.80 6.28 -27.75
CA PRO A 314 3.73 6.21 -28.74
C PRO A 314 3.52 4.82 -29.36
N THR A 315 4.27 3.81 -28.93
CA THR A 315 4.09 2.40 -29.32
C THR A 315 3.15 1.63 -28.40
N ILE A 316 2.91 2.11 -27.17
CA ILE A 316 1.85 1.56 -26.31
C ILE A 316 0.51 2.07 -26.85
N GLY A 317 -0.41 1.14 -27.11
CA GLY A 317 -1.66 1.44 -27.81
C GLY A 317 -2.80 1.88 -26.90
N GLY A 318 -2.73 1.59 -25.60
CA GLY A 318 -3.75 1.90 -24.62
C GLY A 318 -3.38 3.05 -23.69
N SER A 319 -4.29 3.32 -22.75
CA SER A 319 -4.20 4.44 -21.82
C SER A 319 -3.31 4.09 -20.62
N LEU A 320 -2.41 4.99 -20.23
CA LEU A 320 -1.45 4.73 -19.14
C LEU A 320 -1.89 5.29 -17.79
N VAL A 321 -1.75 4.49 -16.73
CA VAL A 321 -1.90 4.91 -15.33
C VAL A 321 -0.65 4.51 -14.56
N THR A 322 0.16 5.50 -14.18
CA THR A 322 1.36 5.32 -13.35
C THR A 322 1.04 5.56 -11.88
N ILE A 323 1.34 4.59 -11.03
CA ILE A 323 1.28 4.72 -9.58
C ILE A 323 2.69 4.74 -8.97
N ARG A 324 2.85 5.53 -7.90
CA ARG A 324 4.08 5.69 -7.12
C ARG A 324 3.82 5.28 -5.68
N GLU A 325 4.76 4.57 -5.10
CA GLU A 325 4.79 4.26 -3.67
C GLU A 325 4.91 5.52 -2.80
N THR A 326 4.08 5.66 -1.77
CA THR A 326 3.96 6.89 -0.96
C THR A 326 5.15 7.16 -0.04
N ALA A 327 5.93 6.12 0.27
CA ALA A 327 7.22 6.16 0.93
C ALA A 327 7.95 4.84 0.64
N GLN A 328 9.28 4.85 0.74
CA GLN A 328 10.13 3.65 0.70
C GLN A 328 9.55 2.52 1.58
N ASN A 329 9.34 1.34 1.00
CA ASN A 329 8.91 0.13 1.71
C ASN A 329 7.61 0.32 2.53
N SER A 330 6.62 0.99 1.94
CA SER A 330 5.28 1.18 2.52
C SER A 330 4.24 0.23 1.95
N GLY A 331 4.42 -0.30 0.73
CA GLY A 331 3.39 -1.08 0.04
C GLY A 331 2.11 -0.29 -0.28
N VAL A 332 2.13 1.04 -0.18
CA VAL A 332 1.00 1.92 -0.44
C VAL A 332 1.32 2.80 -1.64
N PHE A 333 0.51 2.72 -2.69
CA PHE A 333 0.73 3.38 -3.97
C PHE A 333 -0.39 4.36 -4.29
N THR A 334 -0.04 5.48 -4.92
CA THR A 334 -1.00 6.51 -5.38
C THR A 334 -0.76 6.89 -6.82
N ASN A 335 -1.82 7.28 -7.53
CA ASN A 335 -1.77 7.66 -8.95
C ASN A 335 -1.47 9.15 -9.18
N THR A 336 -0.80 9.81 -8.22
CA THR A 336 -0.53 11.23 -8.21
C THR A 336 0.93 11.57 -8.48
N ASP A 337 1.15 12.75 -9.07
CA ASP A 337 2.48 13.33 -9.14
C ASP A 337 2.86 14.14 -7.88
N ARG A 338 4.07 14.70 -7.87
CA ARG A 338 4.60 15.54 -6.78
C ARG A 338 3.83 16.85 -6.53
N PHE A 339 2.89 17.21 -7.39
CA PHE A 339 1.99 18.35 -7.23
C PHE A 339 0.57 17.92 -6.83
N ASN A 340 0.39 16.64 -6.50
CA ASN A 340 -0.87 15.98 -6.16
C ASN A 340 -1.90 15.94 -7.31
N ALA A 341 -1.45 16.06 -8.56
CA ALA A 341 -2.31 15.90 -9.73
C ALA A 341 -2.44 14.42 -10.11
N ALA A 342 -3.67 13.92 -10.23
CA ALA A 342 -3.94 12.52 -10.60
C ALA A 342 -3.84 12.30 -12.11
N ASN A 343 -3.42 11.10 -12.53
CA ASN A 343 -3.47 10.65 -13.94
C ASN A 343 -4.77 9.90 -14.30
N LEU A 344 -5.80 9.99 -13.46
CA LEU A 344 -7.17 9.58 -13.77
C LEU A 344 -8.08 10.78 -13.56
N HIS A 345 -9.01 11.01 -14.48
CA HIS A 345 -9.80 12.23 -14.52
C HIS A 345 -11.21 11.98 -15.04
N THR A 346 -12.21 12.60 -14.42
CA THR A 346 -13.58 12.55 -14.93
C THR A 346 -13.75 13.44 -16.17
N GLY A 347 -14.67 13.05 -17.06
CA GLY A 347 -15.00 13.85 -18.26
C GLY A 347 -16.02 14.95 -18.00
N ASP A 348 -16.53 15.53 -19.10
CA ASP A 348 -17.42 16.70 -19.12
C ASP A 348 -18.90 16.39 -19.43
N ILE A 349 -19.24 15.10 -19.58
CA ILE A 349 -20.55 14.68 -20.10
C ILE A 349 -21.73 15.07 -19.20
N ASN A 350 -22.91 15.23 -19.81
CA ASN A 350 -24.13 15.62 -19.09
C ASN A 350 -24.82 14.45 -18.39
N GLY A 351 -25.30 14.69 -17.18
CA GLY A 351 -26.03 13.73 -16.35
C GLY A 351 -25.15 13.02 -15.33
N THR A 352 -25.76 12.12 -14.58
CA THR A 352 -25.12 11.37 -13.50
C THR A 352 -24.73 9.99 -13.99
N HIS A 353 -23.44 9.65 -13.97
CA HIS A 353 -22.91 8.41 -14.57
C HIS A 353 -21.97 7.67 -13.63
N LYS A 354 -22.15 6.36 -13.49
CA LYS A 354 -21.24 5.52 -12.69
C LYS A 354 -20.01 5.14 -13.52
N PHE A 355 -18.84 5.16 -12.89
CA PHE A 355 -17.64 4.46 -13.35
C PHE A 355 -17.13 3.49 -12.27
N THR A 356 -16.31 2.55 -12.71
CA THR A 356 -15.59 1.62 -11.84
C THR A 356 -14.11 1.67 -12.16
N ILE A 357 -13.29 1.69 -11.12
CA ILE A 357 -11.86 1.37 -11.24
C ILE A 357 -11.67 0.02 -10.55
N SER A 358 -10.89 -0.87 -11.16
CA SER A 358 -10.58 -2.15 -10.54
C SER A 358 -9.09 -2.41 -10.50
N TYR A 359 -8.67 -3.10 -9.43
CA TYR A 359 -7.37 -3.72 -9.30
C TYR A 359 -7.57 -5.23 -9.23
N GLN A 360 -6.74 -5.98 -9.95
CA GLN A 360 -6.62 -7.43 -9.84
C GLN A 360 -5.14 -7.72 -9.54
N ASP A 361 -4.87 -8.73 -8.72
CA ASP A 361 -3.53 -9.14 -8.26
C ASP A 361 -3.30 -10.67 -8.42
N SER A 362 -4.33 -11.42 -8.82
CA SER A 362 -4.21 -12.88 -8.97
C SER A 362 -4.98 -13.42 -10.19
N GLN A 363 -4.65 -14.67 -10.53
CA GLN A 363 -5.33 -15.43 -11.59
C GLN A 363 -6.80 -15.73 -11.30
N ASP A 364 -7.22 -15.69 -10.03
CA ASP A 364 -8.60 -15.96 -9.69
C ASP A 364 -9.47 -14.76 -10.07
N ARG A 365 -10.29 -14.95 -11.12
CA ARG A 365 -11.23 -13.92 -11.61
C ARG A 365 -12.28 -13.51 -10.57
N TYR A 366 -12.36 -14.21 -9.44
CA TYR A 366 -13.20 -13.84 -8.30
C TYR A 366 -12.54 -12.83 -7.34
N VAL A 367 -11.21 -12.65 -7.37
CA VAL A 367 -10.50 -11.64 -6.58
C VAL A 367 -10.17 -10.41 -7.44
N ARG A 368 -11.23 -9.69 -7.83
CA ARG A 368 -11.13 -8.37 -8.47
C ARG A 368 -11.61 -7.32 -7.47
N LEU A 369 -10.69 -6.50 -6.98
CA LEU A 369 -11.01 -5.35 -6.14
C LEU A 369 -11.64 -4.28 -7.03
N VAL A 370 -12.82 -3.78 -6.66
CA VAL A 370 -13.56 -2.80 -7.46
C VAL A 370 -13.97 -1.63 -6.59
N ALA A 371 -13.42 -0.46 -6.90
CA ALA A 371 -13.93 0.81 -6.38
C ALA A 371 -14.87 1.46 -7.42
N SER A 372 -15.75 2.35 -6.95
CA SER A 372 -16.78 2.97 -7.78
C SER A 372 -16.88 4.45 -7.51
N GLY A 373 -16.98 5.25 -8.57
CA GLY A 373 -17.28 6.67 -8.50
C GLY A 373 -18.50 7.04 -9.33
N VAL A 374 -19.09 8.19 -9.03
CA VAL A 374 -20.21 8.76 -9.77
C VAL A 374 -19.82 10.14 -10.30
N LEU A 375 -19.80 10.32 -11.61
CA LEU A 375 -19.62 11.60 -12.27
C LEU A 375 -20.92 12.39 -12.27
N GLY A 376 -20.84 13.70 -11.99
CA GLY A 376 -21.86 14.67 -12.35
C GLY A 376 -23.11 14.64 -11.46
N ASP A 377 -23.00 14.08 -10.25
CA ASP A 377 -23.99 14.27 -9.20
C ASP A 377 -23.69 15.53 -8.37
N ASP A 378 -24.03 16.68 -8.94
CA ASP A 378 -23.94 17.99 -8.25
C ASP A 378 -24.96 18.09 -7.08
N SER A 379 -25.80 17.07 -6.85
CA SER A 379 -26.81 17.03 -5.78
C SER A 379 -26.37 16.21 -4.56
N VAL A 380 -25.40 15.31 -4.72
CA VAL A 380 -24.71 14.67 -3.60
C VAL A 380 -23.70 15.66 -3.02
N PRO A 381 -23.83 16.04 -1.73
CA PRO A 381 -22.83 16.87 -1.06
C PRO A 381 -21.45 16.23 -1.20
N PHE A 382 -20.46 17.01 -1.63
CA PHE A 382 -19.09 16.54 -1.84
C PHE A 382 -18.65 15.70 -0.65
N GLN A 383 -18.34 14.42 -0.90
CA GLN A 383 -17.86 13.56 0.16
C GLN A 383 -16.44 14.01 0.52
N LYS A 384 -16.32 14.74 1.63
CA LYS A 384 -15.03 15.25 2.14
C LYS A 384 -14.49 14.41 3.30
N VAL A 385 -15.26 13.43 3.78
CA VAL A 385 -14.87 12.50 4.84
C VAL A 385 -15.47 11.13 4.55
N LYS A 386 -14.65 10.07 4.62
CA LYS A 386 -15.12 8.68 4.60
C LYS A 386 -15.85 8.37 5.92
N ILE A 387 -16.87 7.52 5.88
CA ILE A 387 -17.54 7.02 7.08
C ILE A 387 -17.81 5.52 6.98
N SER A 388 -17.44 4.78 8.02
CA SER A 388 -17.74 3.35 8.13
C SER A 388 -19.25 3.10 8.30
N ASN A 389 -19.68 1.86 8.06
CA ASN A 389 -20.96 1.43 8.61
C ASN A 389 -20.94 1.59 10.15
N PRO A 390 -22.02 2.06 10.80
CA PRO A 390 -22.08 2.16 12.24
C PRO A 390 -22.12 0.77 12.87
N ARG A 391 -21.36 0.60 13.96
CA ARG A 391 -21.48 -0.54 14.87
C ARG A 391 -22.07 -0.08 16.20
N LEU A 392 -22.56 -1.05 16.96
CA LEU A 392 -22.95 -0.87 18.34
C LEU A 392 -21.83 -1.39 19.24
N ALA A 393 -21.55 -0.66 20.31
CA ALA A 393 -20.56 -1.04 21.31
C ALA A 393 -21.12 -0.86 22.72
N ASP A 394 -20.51 -1.53 23.70
CA ASP A 394 -20.82 -1.30 25.11
C ASP A 394 -20.17 0.00 25.63
N ALA A 395 -20.39 0.32 26.91
CA ALA A 395 -19.84 1.53 27.54
C ALA A 395 -18.30 1.55 27.65
N SER A 396 -17.61 0.45 27.35
CA SER A 396 -16.15 0.35 27.27
C SER A 396 -15.60 0.45 25.84
N GLY A 397 -16.48 0.48 24.83
CA GLY A 397 -16.11 0.46 23.40
C GLY A 397 -15.96 -0.94 22.81
N GLY A 398 -16.20 -2.00 23.59
CA GLY A 398 -16.16 -3.40 23.15
C GLY A 398 -17.40 -3.82 22.38
N GLU A 399 -17.35 -4.99 21.73
CA GLU A 399 -18.49 -5.56 21.02
C GLU A 399 -19.68 -5.82 21.97
N ILE A 400 -20.89 -5.49 21.50
CA ILE A 400 -22.13 -5.73 22.24
C ILE A 400 -22.93 -6.87 21.63
N GLY A 401 -23.36 -7.81 22.48
CA GLY A 401 -24.23 -8.91 22.09
C GLY A 401 -25.71 -8.52 22.16
N VAL A 402 -26.47 -9.19 23.03
CA VAL A 402 -27.88 -8.84 23.29
C VAL A 402 -27.97 -7.50 24.03
N ILE A 403 -28.82 -6.61 23.54
CA ILE A 403 -29.06 -5.28 24.13
C ILE A 403 -30.32 -5.35 25.00
N SER A 404 -30.20 -5.03 26.29
CA SER A 404 -31.33 -5.03 27.23
C SER A 404 -31.90 -3.63 27.46
N VAL A 405 -33.19 -3.55 27.81
CA VAL A 405 -33.80 -2.30 28.28
C VAL A 405 -33.02 -1.72 29.47
N GLY A 406 -32.68 -0.44 29.42
CA GLY A 406 -31.88 0.26 30.43
C GLY A 406 -30.35 0.11 30.29
N GLN A 407 -29.86 -0.68 29.34
CA GLN A 407 -28.43 -0.81 29.06
C GLN A 407 -27.92 0.37 28.20
N GLN A 408 -26.90 1.09 28.66
CA GLN A 408 -26.26 2.11 27.82
C GLN A 408 -25.48 1.42 26.68
N ILE A 409 -25.71 1.90 25.46
CA ILE A 409 -25.00 1.48 24.24
C ILE A 409 -24.33 2.70 23.60
N LEU A 410 -23.27 2.45 22.85
CA LEU A 410 -22.61 3.43 21.99
C LEU A 410 -22.94 3.13 20.52
N VAL A 411 -23.40 4.13 19.78
CA VAL A 411 -23.45 4.09 18.31
C VAL A 411 -22.17 4.76 17.80
N THR A 412 -21.32 4.00 17.12
CA THR A 412 -19.97 4.42 16.73
C THR A 412 -19.66 4.07 15.27
N SER A 413 -18.88 4.94 14.62
CA SER A 413 -18.37 4.74 13.26
C SER A 413 -16.95 5.31 13.19
N ILE A 414 -16.10 4.75 12.34
CA ILE A 414 -14.84 5.40 11.99
C ILE A 414 -15.14 6.46 10.92
N ILE A 415 -14.65 7.68 11.12
CA ILE A 415 -14.66 8.76 10.13
C ILE A 415 -13.21 9.13 9.77
N SER A 416 -12.93 9.36 8.48
CA SER A 416 -11.58 9.67 8.02
C SER A 416 -11.57 10.77 6.97
N ALA A 417 -10.80 11.83 7.23
CA ALA A 417 -10.63 12.91 6.27
C ALA A 417 -9.62 12.49 5.18
N TYR A 418 -9.83 12.96 3.96
CA TYR A 418 -8.88 12.72 2.87
C TYR A 418 -7.56 13.48 3.09
N ALA A 419 -6.47 12.96 2.54
CA ALA A 419 -5.14 13.57 2.67
C ALA A 419 -5.15 15.03 2.17
N GLY A 420 -4.48 15.93 2.91
CA GLY A 420 -4.41 17.35 2.57
C GLY A 420 -5.68 18.19 2.83
N LEU A 421 -6.79 17.59 3.27
CA LEU A 421 -8.05 18.29 3.54
C LEU A 421 -8.42 18.27 5.04
N ASP A 422 -8.06 19.33 5.76
CA ASP A 422 -8.57 19.59 7.10
C ASP A 422 -10.08 19.85 7.06
N GLN A 423 -10.86 19.10 7.85
CA GLN A 423 -12.32 19.13 7.79
C GLN A 423 -12.95 19.24 9.19
N ASN A 424 -13.70 20.31 9.43
CA ASN A 424 -14.60 20.41 10.58
C ASN A 424 -15.78 19.45 10.37
N PHE A 425 -16.28 18.83 11.43
CA PHE A 425 -17.41 17.92 11.33
C PHE A 425 -18.37 18.03 12.51
N ALA A 426 -19.62 17.62 12.28
CA ALA A 426 -20.62 17.24 13.25
C ALA A 426 -21.07 15.80 12.95
N TYR A 427 -20.76 14.89 13.87
CA TYR A 427 -21.19 13.49 13.84
C TYR A 427 -22.52 13.39 14.60
N ILE A 428 -23.60 13.09 13.88
CA ILE A 428 -24.98 13.16 14.36
C ILE A 428 -25.58 11.75 14.32
N VAL A 429 -26.12 11.29 15.44
CA VAL A 429 -26.82 10.00 15.55
C VAL A 429 -28.30 10.26 15.80
N ARG A 430 -29.14 9.80 14.88
CA ARG A 430 -30.59 9.75 15.02
C ARG A 430 -31.02 8.30 15.28
N ILE A 431 -31.85 8.07 16.29
CA ILE A 431 -32.45 6.75 16.53
C ILE A 431 -33.96 6.86 16.37
N GLN A 432 -34.50 5.95 15.56
CA GLN A 432 -35.92 5.80 15.29
C GLN A 432 -36.43 4.46 15.82
N ASP A 433 -37.67 4.43 16.28
CA ASP A 433 -38.40 3.20 16.64
C ASP A 433 -39.01 2.51 15.41
N GLY A 434 -39.74 1.42 15.65
CA GLY A 434 -40.40 0.63 14.61
C GLY A 434 -41.56 1.33 13.89
N ASP A 435 -42.02 2.49 14.37
CA ASP A 435 -43.02 3.35 13.74
C ASP A 435 -42.36 4.57 13.03
N ASP A 436 -41.06 4.47 12.72
CA ASP A 436 -40.20 5.52 12.15
C ASP A 436 -40.09 6.81 13.00
N SER A 437 -40.59 6.83 14.24
CA SER A 437 -40.57 8.02 15.09
C SER A 437 -39.18 8.25 15.67
N THR A 438 -38.66 9.48 15.54
CA THR A 438 -37.33 9.83 16.09
C THR A 438 -37.42 9.99 17.60
N ILE A 439 -36.84 9.02 18.33
CA ILE A 439 -36.83 8.97 19.80
C ILE A 439 -35.53 9.47 20.42
N HIS A 440 -34.45 9.56 19.64
CA HIS A 440 -33.19 10.14 20.07
C HIS A 440 -32.50 10.89 18.92
N LEU A 441 -31.87 12.02 19.25
CA LEU A 441 -30.98 12.76 18.38
C LEU A 441 -29.83 13.32 19.23
N GLY A 442 -28.62 12.86 18.98
CA GLY A 442 -27.40 13.32 19.64
C GLY A 442 -26.34 13.71 18.61
N TRP A 443 -25.42 14.59 18.98
CA TRP A 443 -24.27 14.91 18.12
C TRP A 443 -23.03 15.27 18.93
N LEU A 444 -21.87 15.10 18.31
CA LEU A 444 -20.62 15.74 18.71
C LEU A 444 -20.02 16.46 17.51
N ALA A 445 -19.24 17.51 17.77
CA ALA A 445 -18.52 18.25 16.74
C ALA A 445 -17.02 18.26 17.01
N GLY A 446 -16.22 18.34 15.94
CA GLY A 446 -14.77 18.31 16.01
C GLY A 446 -14.12 18.78 14.72
N ARG A 447 -12.81 18.55 14.62
CA ARG A 447 -12.01 18.80 13.41
C ARG A 447 -11.09 17.61 13.17
N LEU A 448 -11.10 17.10 11.96
CA LEU A 448 -10.12 16.15 11.43
C LEU A 448 -9.02 16.95 10.72
N ALA A 449 -7.77 16.58 10.95
CA ALA A 449 -6.68 16.95 10.05
C ALA A 449 -6.75 16.12 8.75
N GLY A 450 -6.22 16.62 7.65
CA GLY A 450 -6.15 15.85 6.39
C GLY A 450 -5.45 14.50 6.57
N GLY A 451 -6.09 13.42 6.14
CA GLY A 451 -5.60 12.03 6.30
C GLY A 451 -5.85 11.41 7.69
N GLN A 452 -6.44 12.15 8.64
CA GLN A 452 -6.73 11.62 9.98
C GLN A 452 -7.99 10.75 9.99
N SER A 453 -7.89 9.57 10.60
CA SER A 453 -9.03 8.76 11.07
C SER A 453 -9.38 9.08 12.53
N PHE A 454 -10.65 9.01 12.87
CA PHE A 454 -11.18 9.21 14.23
C PHE A 454 -12.42 8.33 14.45
N GLU A 455 -12.62 7.84 15.66
CA GLU A 455 -13.82 7.07 16.03
C GLU A 455 -14.71 7.86 17.03
N PRO A 456 -15.68 8.66 16.54
CA PRO A 456 -16.72 9.28 17.36
C PRO A 456 -17.82 8.29 17.77
N ALA A 457 -18.19 8.33 19.06
CA ALA A 457 -19.34 7.61 19.60
C ALA A 457 -20.42 8.57 20.15
N GLN A 458 -21.70 8.17 20.02
CA GLN A 458 -22.82 8.75 20.75
C GLN A 458 -23.49 7.70 21.63
N SER A 459 -23.69 8.03 22.91
CA SER A 459 -24.33 7.12 23.86
C SER A 459 -25.85 7.25 23.85
N TRP A 460 -26.56 6.13 23.87
CA TRP A 460 -28.00 6.06 24.09
C TRP A 460 -28.36 4.97 25.10
N THR A 461 -29.55 5.06 25.70
CA THR A 461 -30.09 4.06 26.61
C THR A 461 -31.55 3.81 26.25
N PRO A 462 -31.93 2.61 25.77
CA PRO A 462 -33.31 2.29 25.46
C PRO A 462 -34.13 2.18 26.75
N LEU A 463 -35.35 2.72 26.72
CA LEU A 463 -36.28 2.68 27.86
C LEU A 463 -37.41 1.66 27.66
N GLU A 464 -37.56 1.13 26.44
CA GLU A 464 -38.57 0.16 26.05
C GLU A 464 -37.94 -0.90 25.13
N PRO A 465 -38.49 -2.13 25.07
CA PRO A 465 -38.03 -3.16 24.13
C PRO A 465 -38.63 -2.92 22.75
N GLY A 466 -37.89 -3.30 21.69
CA GLY A 466 -38.35 -3.07 20.32
C GLY A 466 -37.22 -3.15 19.29
N THR A 467 -37.59 -2.95 18.03
CA THR A 467 -36.63 -2.78 16.92
C THR A 467 -36.39 -1.29 16.70
N TYR A 468 -35.12 -0.93 16.56
CA TYR A 468 -34.68 0.45 16.37
C TYR A 468 -33.75 0.56 15.17
N THR A 469 -33.77 1.72 14.51
CA THR A 469 -32.81 2.09 13.46
C THR A 469 -31.98 3.26 13.95
N ALA A 470 -30.66 3.08 14.07
CA ALA A 470 -29.73 4.18 14.25
C ALA A 470 -29.19 4.62 12.88
N THR A 471 -29.40 5.88 12.52
CA THR A 471 -28.81 6.52 11.34
C THR A 471 -27.78 7.54 11.76
N VAL A 472 -26.60 7.43 11.18
CA VAL A 472 -25.48 8.35 11.37
C VAL A 472 -25.41 9.31 10.18
N PHE A 473 -25.36 10.61 10.48
CA PHE A 473 -25.11 11.68 9.53
C PHE A 473 -23.79 12.37 9.88
N LEU A 474 -23.01 12.74 8.88
CA LEU A 474 -21.77 13.48 9.06
C LEU A 474 -21.87 14.78 8.27
N TRP A 475 -21.95 15.91 8.97
CA TRP A 475 -22.10 17.25 8.40
C TRP A 475 -20.89 18.12 8.73
N GLU A 476 -20.70 19.26 8.08
CA GLU A 476 -19.62 20.21 8.37
C GLU A 476 -19.79 20.84 9.75
N SER A 477 -21.02 21.18 10.11
CA SER A 477 -21.42 21.63 11.44
C SER A 477 -22.95 21.52 11.61
N ILE A 478 -23.46 21.85 12.80
CA ILE A 478 -24.91 21.98 13.02
C ILE A 478 -25.44 23.31 12.45
N ASP A 479 -24.67 24.39 12.57
CA ASP A 479 -25.07 25.73 12.12
C ASP A 479 -24.99 25.92 10.59
N ASN A 480 -24.04 25.22 9.95
CA ASN A 480 -23.97 25.04 8.50
C ASN A 480 -24.13 23.56 8.15
N PRO A 481 -25.38 23.07 7.90
CA PRO A 481 -25.69 21.65 7.70
C PRO A 481 -25.37 21.16 6.29
N ALA A 482 -24.15 21.42 5.81
CA ALA A 482 -23.61 20.80 4.60
C ALA A 482 -23.16 19.38 4.94
N ALA A 483 -23.71 18.35 4.29
CA ALA A 483 -23.25 16.99 4.53
C ALA A 483 -21.84 16.75 3.95
N LEU A 484 -21.08 15.87 4.61
CA LEU A 484 -19.70 15.48 4.26
C LEU A 484 -19.59 14.04 3.77
N SER A 485 -20.67 13.25 3.89
CA SER A 485 -20.74 11.85 3.47
C SER A 485 -22.20 11.45 3.23
N THR A 486 -22.42 10.30 2.58
CA THR A 486 -23.74 9.64 2.61
C THR A 486 -24.07 9.15 4.03
N PRO A 487 -25.32 9.26 4.51
CA PRO A 487 -25.72 8.69 5.81
C PRO A 487 -25.62 7.17 5.80
N LYS A 488 -25.21 6.59 6.93
CA LYS A 488 -25.13 5.13 7.12
C LYS A 488 -26.05 4.71 8.27
N SER A 489 -26.67 3.53 8.18
CA SER A 489 -27.66 3.06 9.17
C SER A 489 -27.39 1.64 9.64
N ILE A 490 -27.77 1.35 10.89
CA ILE A 490 -27.83 0.01 11.46
C ILE A 490 -29.20 -0.23 12.13
N VAL A 491 -29.75 -1.43 11.93
CA VAL A 491 -30.99 -1.89 12.57
C VAL A 491 -30.62 -2.86 13.68
N PHE A 492 -31.25 -2.74 14.85
CA PHE A 492 -30.99 -3.58 16.00
C PHE A 492 -32.24 -3.78 16.87
N THR A 493 -32.19 -4.74 17.79
CA THR A 493 -33.31 -5.09 18.66
C THR A 493 -32.90 -5.00 20.11
N VAL A 494 -33.77 -4.43 20.93
CA VAL A 494 -33.66 -4.37 22.40
C VAL A 494 -34.69 -5.31 23.01
N SER A 495 -34.26 -6.13 23.97
CA SER A 495 -35.07 -7.11 24.71
C SER A 495 -35.36 -6.72 26.15
#